data_AF-A0A800EXF1-F1
#
_entry.id   AF-A0A800EXF1-F1
#
_cell.length_a   1.000
_cell.length_b   1.000
_cell.length_c   1.000
_cell.angle_alpha   90.00
_cell.angle_beta   90.00
_cell.angle_gamma   90.00
#
_symmetry.space_group_name_H-M   'P 1'
#
loop_
_entity.id
_entity.type
_entity.pdbx_description
1 polymer ?
#
loop_
_entity_poly.entity_id
_entity_poly.type
_entity_poly.pdbx_seq_one_letter_code
_entity_poly.pdbx_strand_id
1 'polypeptide(L)'
;MPRRVVGRERTAVTDVGTRYKTIAQNRRARFNYDIGEQFEAGIVLSGTEIKSVREGRVNIAEAYARVRDGELWLMNAHIAEFKGASHYSEHDTLRPRKLLIHKKELRRLELELGRFQIVPSGVLFRDPDPFW
;
A
#
# COMPACT_ATOMS: atom_id res chain seq x y z
N MET A 1 -29.79 -10.76 18.57
CA MET A 1 -29.16 -11.89 17.88
C MET A 1 -27.72 -11.52 17.52
N PRO A 2 -26.68 -11.99 18.24
CA PRO A 2 -25.30 -11.62 17.91
C PRO A 2 -24.79 -12.38 16.68
N ARG A 3 -24.26 -11.66 15.70
CA ARG A 3 -23.71 -12.22 14.45
C ARG A 3 -22.31 -12.79 14.69
N ARG A 4 -22.09 -14.02 14.19
CA ARG A 4 -20.79 -14.72 14.10
C ARG A 4 -19.69 -13.78 13.62
N VAL A 5 -18.63 -13.65 14.41
CA VAL A 5 -17.32 -13.17 13.95
C VAL A 5 -16.55 -14.41 13.51
N VAL A 6 -16.34 -14.58 12.19
CA VAL A 6 -15.32 -15.49 11.67
C VAL A 6 -14.21 -14.62 11.12
N GLY A 7 -13.25 -14.30 11.98
CA GLY A 7 -12.04 -13.58 11.64
C GLY A 7 -11.02 -13.93 12.72
N ARG A 8 -9.98 -14.68 12.34
CA ARG A 8 -8.86 -15.08 13.19
C ARG A 8 -8.31 -13.83 13.89
N GLU A 9 -8.50 -13.72 15.20
CA GLU A 9 -7.68 -12.82 16.03
C GLU A 9 -6.22 -13.20 15.78
N ARG A 10 -5.48 -12.35 15.09
CA ARG A 10 -4.02 -12.45 15.10
C ARG A 10 -3.58 -11.86 16.44
N THR A 11 -3.51 -12.72 17.45
CA THR A 11 -2.66 -12.51 18.62
C THR A 11 -1.31 -11.98 18.13
N ALA A 12 -0.82 -10.90 18.73
CA ALA A 12 0.48 -10.33 18.42
C ALA A 12 1.57 -11.40 18.63
N VAL A 13 1.92 -12.08 17.54
CA VAL A 13 3.13 -12.89 17.46
C VAL A 13 4.26 -11.88 17.38
N THR A 14 5.03 -11.78 18.46
CA THR A 14 6.29 -11.02 18.49
C THR A 14 7.28 -11.76 17.59
N ASP A 15 7.25 -11.46 16.30
CA ASP A 15 8.19 -11.99 15.32
C ASP A 15 9.56 -11.33 15.54
N VAL A 16 10.52 -12.15 15.94
CA VAL A 16 11.92 -11.77 16.13
C VAL A 16 12.56 -11.71 14.74
N GLY A 17 12.63 -10.52 14.13
CA GLY A 17 13.54 -10.30 13.00
C GLY A 17 13.02 -9.51 11.80
N THR A 18 11.81 -8.94 11.81
CA THR A 18 11.43 -7.99 10.75
C THR A 18 10.54 -6.88 11.30
N ARG A 19 11.09 -5.67 11.43
CA ARG A 19 10.34 -4.51 11.94
C ARG A 19 9.57 -3.85 10.79
N TYR A 20 8.27 -4.10 10.72
CA TYR A 20 7.36 -3.34 9.88
C TYR A 20 6.90 -2.08 10.63
N LYS A 21 7.21 -0.91 10.07
CA LYS A 21 6.71 0.39 10.54
C LYS A 21 5.48 0.78 9.75
N THR A 22 4.39 1.14 10.43
CA THR A 22 3.23 1.74 9.77
C THR A 22 3.59 3.17 9.32
N ILE A 23 3.50 3.43 8.02
CA ILE A 23 3.76 4.75 7.43
C ILE A 23 2.48 5.54 7.23
N ALA A 24 1.46 4.90 6.65
CA ALA A 24 0.18 5.52 6.37
C ALA A 24 -0.95 4.53 6.61
N GLN A 25 -2.11 5.04 7.05
CA GLN A 25 -3.34 4.25 7.14
C GLN A 25 -4.46 5.01 6.44
N ASN A 26 -5.22 4.32 5.61
CA ASN A 26 -6.39 4.92 4.96
C ASN A 26 -7.62 4.77 5.87
N ARG A 27 -7.79 5.72 6.79
CA ARG A 27 -8.96 5.73 7.68
C ARG A 27 -10.27 5.92 6.90
N ARG A 28 -10.25 6.62 5.77
CA ARG A 28 -11.42 6.81 4.90
C ARG A 28 -11.86 5.51 4.25
N ALA A 29 -10.94 4.61 3.91
CA ALA A 29 -11.29 3.31 3.32
C ALA A 29 -12.26 2.52 4.22
N ARG A 30 -12.00 2.47 5.53
CA ARG A 30 -12.84 1.76 6.51
C ARG A 30 -14.20 2.43 6.76
N PHE A 31 -14.32 3.72 6.47
CA PHE A 31 -15.55 4.47 6.68
C PHE A 31 -16.44 4.47 5.42
N ASN A 32 -15.82 4.59 4.24
CA ASN A 32 -16.54 4.73 2.97
C ASN A 32 -16.87 3.39 2.31
N TYR A 33 -16.16 2.32 2.64
CA TYR A 33 -16.28 1.03 1.96
C TYR A 33 -16.45 -0.11 2.98
N ASP A 34 -17.20 -1.13 2.58
CA ASP A 34 -17.19 -2.42 3.27
C ASP A 34 -15.98 -3.22 2.78
N ILE A 35 -15.06 -3.55 3.69
CA ILE A 35 -13.80 -4.19 3.33
C ILE A 35 -14.00 -5.70 3.31
N GLY A 36 -13.97 -6.28 2.11
CA GLY A 36 -13.96 -7.72 1.90
C GLY A 36 -12.57 -8.32 2.12
N GLU A 37 -11.96 -8.81 1.04
CA GLU A 37 -10.65 -9.46 1.09
C GLU A 37 -9.50 -8.44 1.06
N GLN A 38 -8.41 -8.78 1.75
CA GLN A 38 -7.21 -7.96 1.83
C GLN A 38 -6.02 -8.75 1.29
N PHE A 39 -5.22 -8.08 0.46
CA PHE A 39 -3.99 -8.62 -0.12
C PHE A 39 -2.82 -7.72 0.24
N GLU A 40 -1.63 -8.30 0.34
CA GLU A 40 -0.39 -7.55 0.53
C GLU A 40 0.33 -7.40 -0.81
N ALA A 41 0.84 -6.20 -1.08
CA ALA A 41 1.58 -5.92 -2.30
C ALA A 41 2.77 -5.01 -2.00
N GLY A 42 3.89 -5.25 -2.69
CA GLY A 42 5.04 -4.34 -2.68
C GLY A 42 4.78 -3.13 -3.57
N ILE A 43 5.27 -1.94 -3.19
CA ILE A 43 5.15 -0.73 -4.01
C ILE A 43 6.50 -0.43 -4.66
N VAL A 44 6.53 -0.25 -5.97
CA VAL A 44 7.74 0.17 -6.68
C VAL A 44 7.97 1.67 -6.51
N LEU A 45 8.96 2.01 -5.69
CA LEU A 45 9.35 3.37 -5.36
C LEU A 45 10.72 3.73 -5.97
N SER A 46 10.89 5.00 -6.28
CA SER A 46 12.17 5.61 -6.65
C SER A 46 12.97 6.00 -5.41
N GLY A 47 14.27 6.29 -5.58
CA GLY A 47 15.17 6.62 -4.47
C GLY A 47 14.74 7.86 -3.66
N THR A 48 14.20 8.89 -4.32
CA THR A 48 13.70 10.10 -3.65
C THR A 48 12.39 9.85 -2.91
N GLU A 49 11.50 9.02 -3.47
CA GLU A 49 10.27 8.62 -2.78
C GLU A 49 10.56 7.78 -1.53
N ILE A 50 11.52 6.86 -1.56
CA ILE A 50 11.91 6.08 -0.38
C ILE A 50 12.25 7.01 0.79
N LYS A 51 12.96 8.12 0.52
CA LYS A 51 13.28 9.12 1.56
C LYS A 51 12.01 9.78 2.10
N SER A 52 11.12 10.24 1.24
CA SER A 52 9.84 10.85 1.66
C SER A 52 8.93 9.88 2.43
N VAL A 53 8.88 8.60 2.02
CA VAL A 53 8.10 7.55 2.68
C VAL A 53 8.65 7.27 4.08
N ARG A 54 9.98 7.21 4.23
CA ARG A 54 10.62 7.05 5.55
C ARG A 54 10.31 8.21 6.50
N GLU A 55 10.16 9.43 5.98
CA GLU A 55 9.73 10.62 6.72
C GLU A 55 8.21 10.66 7.00
N GLY A 56 7.43 9.67 6.55
CA GLY A 56 5.99 9.64 6.75
C GLY A 56 5.19 10.57 5.84
N ARG A 57 5.81 11.13 4.79
CA ARG A 57 5.15 12.09 3.89
C ARG A 57 4.38 11.40 2.76
N VAL A 58 3.41 10.58 3.14
CA VAL A 58 2.58 9.80 2.22
C VAL A 58 1.11 9.97 2.57
N ASN A 59 0.30 10.26 1.56
CA ASN A 59 -1.16 10.28 1.66
C ASN A 59 -1.77 9.33 0.63
N ILE A 60 -2.57 8.39 1.13
CA ILE A 60 -3.27 7.36 0.32
C ILE A 60 -4.80 7.44 0.49
N ALA A 61 -5.33 8.51 1.09
CA ALA A 61 -6.74 8.62 1.41
C ALA A 61 -7.64 8.57 0.16
N GLU A 62 -7.14 9.12 -0.96
CA GLU A 62 -7.84 9.20 -2.25
C GLU A 62 -7.22 8.26 -3.30
N ALA A 63 -6.26 7.44 -2.87
CA ALA A 63 -5.58 6.50 -3.74
C ALA A 63 -6.48 5.29 -4.04
N TYR A 64 -6.31 4.70 -5.21
CA TYR A 64 -6.98 3.47 -5.62
C TYR A 64 -6.05 2.64 -6.51
N ALA A 65 -6.28 1.34 -6.58
CA ALA A 65 -5.52 0.47 -7.47
C ALA A 65 -6.35 0.09 -8.70
N ARG A 66 -5.68 0.00 -9.85
CA ARG A 66 -6.27 -0.38 -11.12
C ARG A 66 -5.39 -1.39 -11.82
N VAL A 67 -6.00 -2.43 -12.38
CA VAL A 67 -5.29 -3.35 -13.27
C VAL A 67 -5.22 -2.75 -14.66
N ARG A 68 -4.02 -2.73 -15.24
CA ARG A 68 -3.76 -2.26 -16.60
C ARG A 68 -2.64 -3.12 -17.20
N ASP A 69 -2.88 -3.62 -18.41
CA ASP A 69 -1.90 -4.40 -19.20
C ASP A 69 -1.34 -5.63 -18.43
N GLY A 70 -2.18 -6.28 -17.62
CA GLY A 70 -1.78 -7.44 -16.81
C GLY A 70 -0.90 -7.09 -15.61
N GLU A 71 -0.93 -5.84 -15.16
CA GLU A 71 -0.20 -5.35 -13.99
C GLU A 71 -1.11 -4.53 -13.08
N LEU A 72 -0.84 -4.53 -11.77
CA LEU A 72 -1.58 -3.73 -10.81
C LEU A 72 -0.85 -2.41 -10.57
N TRP A 73 -1.57 -1.30 -10.65
CA TRP A 73 -1.03 0.03 -10.47
C TRP A 73 -1.78 0.80 -9.40
N LEU A 74 -1.05 1.44 -8.51
CA LEU A 74 -1.56 2.38 -7.51
C LEU A 74 -1.62 3.79 -8.10
N MET A 75 -2.84 4.32 -8.21
CA MET A 75 -3.17 5.64 -8.72
C MET A 75 -3.45 6.61 -7.56
N ASN A 76 -3.20 7.90 -7.79
CA ASN A 76 -3.58 9.00 -6.89
C ASN A 76 -3.04 8.88 -5.45
N ALA A 77 -1.95 8.12 -5.27
CA ALA A 77 -1.18 8.14 -4.05
C ALA A 77 -0.25 9.36 -4.09
N HIS A 78 -0.38 10.24 -3.10
CA HIS A 78 0.45 11.43 -2.99
C HIS A 78 1.65 11.13 -2.11
N ILE A 79 2.84 11.12 -2.69
CA ILE A 79 4.11 11.05 -1.94
C ILE A 79 4.82 12.38 -2.12
N ALA A 80 4.96 13.15 -1.05
CA ALA A 80 5.55 14.48 -1.13
C ALA A 80 6.99 14.40 -1.64
N GLU A 81 7.44 15.46 -2.30
CA GLU A 81 8.83 15.60 -2.70
C GLU A 81 9.76 15.60 -1.47
N PHE A 82 10.94 15.03 -1.68
CA PHE A 82 11.98 15.06 -0.66
C PHE A 82 12.70 16.41 -0.73
N LYS A 83 12.63 17.21 0.34
CA LYS A 83 13.22 18.56 0.38
C LYS A 83 14.72 18.63 0.11
N GLY A 84 15.45 17.52 0.30
CA GLY A 84 16.88 17.42 0.00
C GLY A 84 17.19 16.82 -1.37
N ALA A 85 16.20 16.72 -2.27
CA ALA A 85 16.44 16.31 -3.65
C ALA A 85 17.09 17.45 -4.43
N SER A 86 18.01 17.12 -5.34
CA SER A 86 18.45 18.04 -6.38
C SER A 86 17.29 18.29 -7.36
N HIS A 87 17.28 19.43 -8.06
CA HIS A 87 16.31 19.73 -9.13
C HIS A 87 16.21 18.62 -10.19
N TYR A 88 17.28 17.84 -10.39
CA TYR A 88 17.31 16.71 -11.33
C TYR A 88 16.73 15.40 -10.76
N SER A 89 16.30 15.39 -9.51
CA SER A 89 15.83 14.19 -8.79
C SER A 89 14.41 14.35 -8.23
N GLU A 90 13.71 15.43 -8.58
CA GLU A 90 12.31 15.63 -8.25
C GLU A 90 11.46 14.53 -8.90
N HIS A 91 10.56 13.93 -8.12
CA HIS A 91 9.62 12.91 -8.59
C HIS A 91 8.22 13.52 -8.64
N ASP A 92 7.41 13.13 -9.63
CA ASP A 92 5.99 13.50 -9.63
C ASP A 92 5.28 12.86 -8.43
N THR A 93 4.72 13.72 -7.57
CA THR A 93 4.05 13.34 -6.32
C THR A 93 2.89 12.36 -6.53
N LEU A 94 2.16 12.50 -7.65
CA LEU A 94 0.95 11.72 -7.98
C LEU A 94 1.21 10.64 -9.04
N ARG A 95 2.48 10.38 -9.38
CA ARG A 95 2.82 9.40 -10.40
C ARG A 95 2.17 8.04 -10.13
N PRO A 96 1.73 7.34 -11.17
CA PRO A 96 1.27 5.96 -11.04
C PRO A 96 2.43 5.06 -10.58
N ARG A 97 2.17 4.21 -9.58
CA ARG A 97 3.17 3.30 -9.01
C ARG A 97 2.78 1.85 -9.21
N LYS A 98 3.68 1.05 -9.76
CA LYS A 98 3.44 -0.38 -9.95
C LYS A 98 3.39 -1.09 -8.60
N LEU A 99 2.43 -1.99 -8.45
CA LEU A 99 2.28 -2.88 -7.31
C LEU A 99 2.79 -4.28 -7.66
N LEU A 100 3.65 -4.82 -6.81
CA LEU A 100 4.20 -6.16 -6.89
C LEU A 100 3.28 -7.10 -6.11
N ILE A 101 2.60 -7.97 -6.84
CA ILE A 101 1.62 -8.91 -6.29
C ILE A 101 1.79 -10.28 -6.96
N HIS A 102 1.37 -11.37 -6.29
CA HIS A 102 1.44 -12.69 -6.89
C HIS A 102 0.50 -12.83 -8.09
N LYS A 103 0.96 -13.51 -9.14
CA LYS A 103 0.19 -13.71 -10.38
C LYS A 103 -1.18 -14.36 -10.16
N LYS A 104 -1.32 -15.25 -9.17
CA LYS A 104 -2.59 -15.88 -8.81
C LYS A 104 -3.59 -14.88 -8.22
N GLU A 105 -3.11 -14.00 -7.34
CA GLU A 105 -3.92 -12.94 -6.72
C GLU A 105 -4.33 -11.91 -7.77
N LEU A 106 -3.41 -11.52 -8.66
CA LEU A 106 -3.73 -10.61 -9.76
C LEU A 106 -4.86 -11.15 -10.65
N ARG A 107 -4.77 -12.42 -11.06
CA ARG A 107 -5.83 -13.06 -11.86
C ARG A 107 -7.17 -13.07 -11.13
N ARG A 108 -7.16 -13.25 -9.82
CA ARG A 108 -8.39 -13.21 -9.01
C ARG A 108 -8.98 -11.81 -8.98
N LEU A 109 -8.14 -10.79 -8.73
CA LEU A 109 -8.55 -9.40 -8.77
C LEU A 109 -9.12 -9.04 -10.15
N GLU A 110 -8.50 -9.50 -11.24
CA GLU A 110 -8.96 -9.30 -12.61
C GLU A 110 -10.39 -9.81 -12.86
N LEU A 111 -10.74 -10.98 -12.31
CA LEU A 111 -12.09 -11.55 -12.44
C LEU A 111 -13.13 -10.77 -11.62
N GLU A 112 -12.69 -10.11 -10.56
CA GLU A 112 -13.54 -9.31 -9.67
C GLU A 112 -13.65 -7.84 -10.12
N LEU A 113 -12.84 -7.42 -11.11
CA LEU A 113 -12.91 -6.09 -11.70
C LEU A 113 -14.31 -5.82 -12.27
N GLY A 114 -14.90 -4.69 -11.88
CA GLY A 114 -16.25 -4.28 -12.27
C GLY A 114 -17.32 -4.55 -11.21
N ARG A 115 -17.04 -5.44 -10.25
CA ARG A 115 -17.92 -5.64 -9.07
C ARG A 115 -17.41 -4.91 -7.84
N PHE A 116 -16.10 -4.82 -7.70
CA PHE A 116 -15.45 -4.22 -6.54
C PHE A 116 -14.38 -3.20 -6.96
N GLN A 117 -14.13 -2.24 -6.07
CA GLN A 117 -13.06 -1.27 -6.21
C GLN A 117 -11.90 -1.65 -5.29
N ILE A 118 -10.68 -1.59 -5.81
CA ILE A 118 -9.47 -1.89 -5.04
C ILE A 118 -8.98 -0.59 -4.40
N VAL A 119 -9.03 -0.53 -3.07
CA VAL A 119 -8.60 0.63 -2.28
C VAL A 119 -7.44 0.23 -1.34
N PRO A 120 -6.42 1.08 -1.18
CA PRO A 120 -5.34 0.81 -0.24
C PRO A 120 -5.84 1.02 1.19
N SER A 121 -5.61 0.04 2.07
CA SER A 121 -5.96 0.11 3.49
C SER A 121 -4.84 0.74 4.34
N GLY A 122 -3.58 0.58 3.93
CA GLY A 122 -2.40 1.11 4.62
C GLY A 122 -1.10 0.91 3.85
N VAL A 123 -0.04 1.56 4.32
CA VAL A 123 1.33 1.39 3.86
C VAL A 123 2.20 0.99 5.04
N LEU A 124 2.89 -0.13 4.89
CA LEU A 124 3.90 -0.61 5.82
C LEU A 124 5.28 -0.48 5.17
N PHE A 125 6.26 -0.08 5.95
CA PHE A 125 7.65 -0.03 5.54
C PHE A 125 8.44 -1.07 6.32
N ARG A 126 9.08 -1.98 5.59
CA ARG A 126 10.00 -2.96 6.17
C ARG A 126 11.34 -2.28 6.38
N ASP A 127 11.71 -2.01 7.63
CA ASP A 127 13.05 -1.53 7.90
C ASP A 127 14.07 -2.66 7.64
N PRO A 128 15.17 -2.36 6.95
CA PRO A 128 16.27 -3.31 6.85
C PRO A 128 16.83 -3.56 8.24
N ASP A 129 17.22 -4.81 8.50
CA ASP A 129 17.81 -5.17 9.78
C ASP A 129 19.04 -4.28 10.07
N PRO A 130 19.15 -3.73 11.29
CA PRO A 130 20.23 -2.82 11.66
C PRO A 130 21.60 -3.49 11.79
N PHE A 131 21.71 -4.76 11.39
CA PHE A 131 22.87 -5.63 11.61
C PHE A 131 23.66 -5.95 10.34
N TRP A 132 23.40 -5.24 9.24
CA TRP A 132 24.22 -5.25 8.03
C TRP A 132 24.57 -3.83 7.57
#